data_AF-A0A916K6C5-F1
#
_entry.id   AF-A0A916K6C5-F1
#
_cell.length_a   1.000
_cell.length_b   1.000
_cell.length_c   1.000
_cell.angle_alpha   90.00
_cell.angle_beta   90.00
_cell.angle_gamma   90.00
#
_symmetry.space_group_name_H-M   'P 1'
#
loop_
_entity.id
_entity.type
_entity.pdbx_description
1 polymer ?
#
loop_
_entity_poly.entity_id
_entity_poly.type
_entity_poly.pdbx_seq_one_letter_code
_entity_poly.pdbx_strand_id
1 'polypeptide(L)'
;MKDSSSRRIARFCFIVLAWLFAASITVQVFFAGLALFVDSTNWAAHISFARYFGFLPLMMAVLAWSGRLSLKTILRCIGLFGMIIGMFLTALFSSQIGGLSALHPIIALMLFWSSTEIIRSFRRTIH
;
A
#
# COMPACT_ATOMS: atom_id res chain seq x y z
N MET A 1 -7.01 4.25 31.81
CA MET A 1 -8.20 3.69 31.13
C MET A 1 -7.79 2.41 30.39
N LYS A 2 -8.26 1.23 30.82
CA LYS A 2 -7.93 -0.06 30.18
C LYS A 2 -8.38 0.00 28.70
N ASP A 3 -7.49 -0.30 27.77
CA ASP A 3 -7.85 -0.29 26.36
C ASP A 3 -8.93 -1.35 26.10
N SER A 4 -10.04 -0.99 25.45
CA SER A 4 -11.12 -1.93 25.20
C SER A 4 -10.65 -3.05 24.27
N SER A 5 -11.21 -4.24 24.43
CA SER A 5 -10.89 -5.40 23.57
C SER A 5 -10.96 -5.04 22.07
N SER A 6 -11.98 -4.26 21.69
CA SER A 6 -12.17 -3.78 20.32
C SER A 6 -11.01 -2.93 19.78
N ARG A 7 -10.37 -2.09 20.61
CA ARG A 7 -9.23 -1.27 20.16
C ARG A 7 -7.98 -2.11 19.95
N ARG A 8 -7.76 -3.11 20.80
CA ARG A 8 -6.66 -4.07 20.63
C ARG A 8 -6.82 -4.85 19.34
N ILE A 9 -8.04 -5.33 19.07
CA ILE A 9 -8.38 -6.01 17.81
C ILE A 9 -8.15 -5.07 16.61
N ALA A 10 -8.63 -3.83 16.65
CA ALA A 10 -8.42 -2.87 15.57
C ALA A 10 -6.93 -2.63 15.27
N ARG A 11 -6.10 -2.47 16.30
CA ARG A 11 -4.64 -2.31 16.16
C ARG A 11 -3.96 -3.57 15.62
N PHE A 12 -4.42 -4.75 16.03
CA PHE A 12 -3.92 -6.02 15.50
C PHE A 12 -4.28 -6.16 14.01
N CYS A 13 -5.54 -5.95 13.64
CA CYS A 13 -5.97 -5.97 12.24
C CYS A 13 -5.21 -4.92 11.41
N PHE A 14 -4.96 -3.74 11.97
CA PHE A 14 -4.16 -2.69 11.31
C PHE A 14 -2.76 -3.18 10.93
N ILE A 15 -2.03 -3.78 11.87
CA ILE A 15 -0.66 -4.22 11.60
C ILE A 15 -0.62 -5.43 10.66
N VAL A 16 -1.61 -6.32 10.72
CA VAL A 16 -1.76 -7.43 9.77
C VAL A 16 -2.00 -6.89 8.36
N LEU A 17 -2.91 -5.91 8.19
CA LEU A 17 -3.15 -5.29 6.89
C LEU A 17 -1.93 -4.52 6.37
N ALA A 18 -1.15 -3.88 7.24
CA ALA A 18 0.08 -3.21 6.84
C ALA A 18 1.10 -4.20 6.23
N TRP A 19 1.30 -5.36 6.88
CA TRP A 19 2.14 -6.45 6.35
C TRP A 19 1.60 -7.02 5.05
N LEU A 20 0.29 -7.30 4.99
CA LEU A 20 -0.37 -7.78 3.78
C LEU A 20 -0.17 -6.79 2.63
N PHE A 21 -0.34 -5.49 2.87
CA PHE A 21 -0.16 -4.46 1.87
C PHE A 21 1.28 -4.38 1.36
N ALA A 22 2.28 -4.44 2.25
CA ALA A 22 3.69 -4.50 1.86
C ALA A 22 4.00 -5.74 1.00
N ALA A 23 3.50 -6.92 1.39
CA ALA A 23 3.67 -8.16 0.63
C ALA A 23 2.99 -8.08 -0.75
N SER A 24 1.79 -7.50 -0.83
CA SER A 24 1.09 -7.30 -2.11
C SER A 24 1.88 -6.40 -3.07
N ILE A 25 2.54 -5.35 -2.56
CA ILE A 25 3.42 -4.51 -3.40
C ILE A 25 4.59 -5.34 -3.95
N THR A 26 5.22 -6.18 -3.12
CA THR A 26 6.29 -7.08 -3.60
C THR A 26 5.79 -8.03 -4.69
N VAL A 27 4.61 -8.63 -4.51
CA VAL A 27 4.00 -9.50 -5.53
C VAL A 27 3.71 -8.74 -6.82
N GLN A 28 3.26 -7.48 -6.74
CA GLN A 28 3.05 -6.66 -7.93
C GLN A 28 4.33 -6.37 -8.71
N VAL A 29 5.41 -6.05 -8.00
CA VAL A 29 6.72 -5.82 -8.62
C VAL A 29 7.21 -7.11 -9.29
N PHE A 30 6.98 -8.26 -8.66
CA PHE A 30 7.27 -9.56 -9.25
C PHE A 30 6.46 -9.82 -10.54
N PHE A 31 5.14 -9.57 -10.55
CA PHE A 31 4.32 -9.72 -11.76
C PHE A 31 4.71 -8.75 -12.87
N ALA A 32 5.09 -7.51 -12.55
CA ALA A 32 5.65 -6.58 -13.53
C ALA A 32 6.98 -7.12 -14.10
N GLY A 33 7.84 -7.70 -13.25
CA GLY A 33 9.07 -8.36 -13.68
C GLY A 33 8.82 -9.55 -14.61
N LEU A 34 7.85 -10.42 -14.31
CA LEU A 34 7.44 -11.50 -15.21
C LEU A 34 6.96 -10.96 -16.57
N ALA A 35 6.19 -9.87 -16.56
CA ALA A 35 5.68 -9.25 -17.77
C ALA A 35 6.76 -8.60 -18.64
N LEU A 36 7.82 -8.06 -18.02
CA LEU A 36 8.94 -7.42 -18.71
C LEU A 36 9.99 -8.42 -19.19
N PHE A 37 10.30 -9.44 -18.39
CA PHE A 37 11.47 -10.28 -18.60
C PHE A 37 11.16 -11.72 -19.02
N VAL A 38 9.91 -12.19 -18.89
CA VAL A 38 9.53 -13.58 -19.17
C VAL A 38 8.49 -13.65 -20.27
N ASP A 39 7.29 -13.10 -20.04
CA ASP A 39 6.20 -13.08 -21.02
C ASP A 39 5.23 -11.93 -20.73
N SER A 40 5.01 -11.07 -21.73
CA SER A 40 4.09 -9.94 -21.69
C SER A 40 2.64 -10.31 -21.32
N THR A 41 2.20 -11.55 -21.51
CA THR A 41 0.85 -11.98 -21.07
C THR A 41 0.64 -11.83 -19.55
N ASN A 42 1.74 -11.83 -18.77
CA ASN A 42 1.71 -11.61 -17.33
C ASN A 42 1.25 -10.20 -16.90
N TRP A 43 1.15 -9.23 -17.83
CA TRP A 43 0.50 -7.94 -17.53
C TRP A 43 -0.95 -8.13 -17.05
N ALA A 44 -1.65 -9.17 -17.51
CA ALA A 44 -3.00 -9.51 -17.04
C ALA A 44 -3.01 -9.82 -15.53
N ALA A 45 -2.03 -10.58 -15.03
CA ALA A 45 -1.87 -10.87 -13.61
C ALA A 45 -1.55 -9.61 -12.81
N HIS A 46 -0.60 -8.79 -13.28
CA HIS A 46 -0.24 -7.51 -12.65
C HIS A 46 -1.45 -6.55 -12.53
N ILE A 47 -2.22 -6.38 -13.61
CA ILE A 47 -3.36 -5.46 -13.65
C ILE A 47 -4.53 -5.98 -12.80
N SER A 48 -4.83 -7.27 -12.88
CA SER A 48 -5.94 -7.86 -12.12
C SER A 48 -5.62 -7.88 -10.62
N PHE A 49 -4.39 -8.22 -10.24
CA PHE A 49 -3.99 -8.30 -8.84
C PHE A 49 -4.06 -6.94 -8.13
N ALA A 50 -3.73 -5.84 -8.83
CA ALA A 50 -3.80 -4.45 -8.33
C ALA A 50 -5.15 -4.12 -7.66
N ARG A 51 -6.24 -4.66 -8.20
CA ARG A 51 -7.61 -4.33 -7.79
C ARG A 51 -7.97 -4.89 -6.42
N TYR A 52 -7.37 -6.01 -6.02
CA TYR A 52 -7.70 -6.67 -4.75
C TYR A 52 -7.16 -5.93 -3.52
N PHE A 53 -6.02 -5.23 -3.65
CA PHE A 53 -5.37 -4.59 -2.51
C PHE A 53 -5.31 -3.05 -2.61
N GLY A 54 -5.81 -2.46 -3.70
CA GLY A 54 -5.81 -1.01 -3.92
C GLY A 54 -6.51 -0.20 -2.82
N PHE A 55 -7.50 -0.78 -2.14
CA PHE A 55 -8.24 -0.13 -1.05
C PHE A 55 -7.71 -0.46 0.36
N LEU A 56 -6.70 -1.34 0.49
CA LEU A 56 -6.16 -1.68 1.81
C LEU A 56 -5.68 -0.47 2.62
N PRO A 57 -5.01 0.55 2.03
CA PRO A 57 -4.60 1.71 2.82
C PRO A 57 -5.78 2.51 3.40
N LEU A 58 -6.94 2.52 2.73
CA LEU A 58 -8.14 3.16 3.26
C LEU A 58 -8.71 2.36 4.44
N MET A 59 -8.75 1.02 4.32
CA MET A 59 -9.11 0.13 5.43
C MET A 59 -8.15 0.31 6.62
N MET A 60 -6.85 0.43 6.35
CA MET A 60 -5.84 0.74 7.37
C MET A 60 -6.10 2.10 8.04
N ALA A 61 -6.49 3.14 7.29
CA ALA A 61 -6.83 4.44 7.87
C ALA A 61 -8.03 4.35 8.83
N VAL A 62 -9.07 3.59 8.46
CA VAL A 62 -10.23 3.33 9.32
C VAL A 62 -9.82 2.57 10.57
N LEU A 63 -9.03 1.50 10.44
CA LEU A 63 -8.55 0.73 11.60
C LEU A 63 -7.62 1.54 12.51
N ALA A 64 -6.79 2.42 11.94
CA ALA A 64 -5.94 3.34 12.69
C ALA A 64 -6.79 4.33 13.51
N TRP A 65 -7.86 4.87 12.92
CA TRP A 65 -8.85 5.69 13.63
C TRP A 65 -9.54 4.92 14.75
N SER A 66 -10.11 3.74 14.46
CA SER A 66 -10.80 2.89 15.44
C SER A 66 -9.89 2.43 16.57
N GLY A 67 -8.63 2.15 16.26
CA GLY A 67 -7.58 1.80 17.23
C GLY A 67 -7.00 2.99 18.01
N ARG A 68 -7.48 4.22 17.75
CA ARG A 68 -6.95 5.47 18.32
C ARG A 68 -5.43 5.60 18.15
N LEU A 69 -4.93 5.25 16.96
CA LEU A 69 -3.55 5.54 16.58
C LEU A 69 -3.38 7.04 16.31
N SER A 70 -2.13 7.51 16.27
CA SER A 70 -1.83 8.92 16.05
C SER A 70 -2.37 9.44 14.71
N LEU A 71 -2.76 10.71 14.65
CA LEU A 71 -3.21 11.36 13.41
C LEU A 71 -2.16 11.21 12.29
N LYS A 72 -0.87 11.29 12.63
CA LYS A 72 0.24 11.05 11.69
C LYS A 72 0.14 9.67 11.03
N THR A 73 -0.28 8.63 11.75
CA THR A 73 -0.45 7.27 11.20
C THR A 73 -1.63 7.21 10.24
N ILE A 74 -2.74 7.85 10.59
CA ILE A 74 -3.93 7.94 9.72
C ILE A 74 -3.58 8.66 8.42
N LEU A 75 -2.93 9.83 8.51
CA LEU A 75 -2.50 10.61 7.34
C LEU A 75 -1.50 9.84 6.47
N ARG A 76 -0.59 9.05 7.05
CA ARG A 76 0.29 8.16 6.28
C ARG A 76 -0.51 7.12 5.48
N CYS A 77 -1.57 6.54 6.05
CA CYS A 77 -2.42 5.58 5.34
C CYS A 77 -3.21 6.25 4.20
N ILE A 78 -3.72 7.46 4.43
CA ILE A 78 -4.35 8.27 3.37
C ILE A 78 -3.33 8.63 2.28
N GLY A 79 -2.09 8.97 2.65
CA GLY A 79 -1.00 9.24 1.71
C GLY A 79 -0.64 8.01 0.86
N LEU A 80 -0.62 6.81 1.45
CA LEU A 80 -0.48 5.55 0.70
C LEU A 80 -1.60 5.39 -0.34
N PHE A 81 -2.86 5.67 0.03
CA PHE A 81 -3.97 5.62 -0.92
C PHE A 81 -3.83 6.67 -2.04
N GLY A 82 -3.40 7.89 -1.72
CA GLY A 82 -3.08 8.92 -2.70
C GLY A 82 -1.98 8.49 -3.68
N MET A 83 -0.94 7.81 -3.20
CA MET A 83 0.09 7.23 -4.07
C MET A 83 -0.46 6.13 -4.98
N ILE A 84 -1.41 5.30 -4.51
CA ILE A 84 -2.09 4.32 -5.38
C ILE A 84 -2.87 5.04 -6.49
N ILE A 85 -3.59 6.12 -6.17
CA ILE A 85 -4.25 6.94 -7.20
C ILE A 85 -3.21 7.42 -8.22
N GLY A 86 -2.05 7.91 -7.76
CA GLY A 86 -0.92 8.28 -8.62
C GLY A 86 -0.41 7.13 -9.51
N MET A 87 -0.33 5.90 -8.99
CA MET A 87 0.02 4.71 -9.77
C MET A 87 -0.98 4.47 -10.92
N PHE A 88 -2.28 4.59 -10.64
CA PHE A 88 -3.31 4.43 -11.69
C PHE A 88 -3.24 5.56 -12.73
N LEU A 89 -3.03 6.80 -12.30
CA LEU A 89 -2.91 7.95 -13.21
C LEU A 89 -1.67 7.80 -14.13
N THR A 90 -0.52 7.41 -13.57
CA THR A 90 0.71 7.20 -14.35
C THR A 90 0.56 6.07 -15.37
N ALA A 91 -0.20 5.02 -15.05
CA ALA A 91 -0.51 3.94 -15.99
C ALA A 91 -1.52 4.38 -17.06
N LEU A 92 -2.59 5.09 -16.68
CA LEU A 92 -3.66 5.52 -17.59
C LEU A 92 -3.19 6.55 -18.62
N PHE A 93 -2.34 7.48 -18.20
CA PHE A 93 -1.83 8.57 -19.06
C PHE A 93 -0.47 8.25 -19.69
N SER A 94 -0.03 6.99 -19.60
CA SER A 94 1.28 6.51 -20.08
C SER A 94 1.52 6.76 -21.57
N SER A 95 0.48 6.64 -22.39
CA SER A 95 0.54 6.85 -23.85
C SER A 95 0.47 8.32 -24.27
N GLN A 96 0.04 9.22 -23.39
CA GLN A 96 -0.25 10.63 -23.70
C GLN A 96 0.90 11.54 -23.27
N ILE A 97 1.62 11.18 -22.21
CA ILE A 97 2.69 12.00 -21.64
C ILE A 97 3.97 11.15 -21.58
N GLY A 98 4.83 11.34 -22.59
CA GLY A 98 6.12 10.64 -22.67
C GLY A 98 6.96 10.88 -21.42
N GLY A 99 7.18 9.84 -20.61
CA GLY A 99 7.93 9.88 -19.36
C GLY A 99 7.09 9.73 -18.08
N LEU A 100 5.77 9.92 -18.14
CA LEU A 100 4.91 9.77 -16.95
C LEU A 100 4.90 8.32 -16.43
N SER A 101 4.99 7.35 -17.33
CA SER A 101 5.13 5.93 -17.00
C SER A 101 6.39 5.62 -16.20
N ALA A 102 7.46 6.41 -16.37
CA ALA A 102 8.71 6.20 -15.64
C ALA A 102 8.58 6.54 -14.14
N LEU A 103 7.57 7.32 -13.75
CA LEU A 103 7.27 7.57 -12.34
C LEU A 103 6.62 6.36 -11.65
N HIS A 104 5.98 5.47 -12.41
CA HIS A 104 5.28 4.31 -11.86
C HIS A 104 6.17 3.42 -10.97
N PRO A 105 7.37 2.97 -11.40
CA PRO A 105 8.27 2.22 -10.52
C PRO A 105 8.78 3.05 -9.34
N ILE A 106 8.96 4.36 -9.49
CA ILE A 106 9.38 5.24 -8.37
C ILE A 106 8.30 5.28 -7.30
N ILE A 107 7.04 5.47 -7.68
CA ILE A 107 5.91 5.49 -6.75
C ILE A 107 5.72 4.10 -6.10
N ALA A 108 5.94 3.01 -6.83
CA ALA A 108 5.92 1.65 -6.25
C ALA A 108 6.96 1.48 -5.12
N LEU A 109 8.19 1.97 -5.33
CA LEU A 109 9.24 1.95 -4.30
C LEU A 109 8.86 2.83 -3.10
N MET A 110 8.30 4.03 -3.34
CA MET A 110 7.83 4.92 -2.28
C MET A 110 6.67 4.30 -1.47
N LEU A 111 5.74 3.60 -2.13
CA LEU A 111 4.65 2.84 -1.50
C LEU A 111 5.21 1.76 -0.59
N PHE A 112 6.14 0.95 -1.09
CA PHE A 112 6.76 -0.13 -0.31
C PHE A 112 7.51 0.43 0.90
N TRP A 113 8.39 1.42 0.68
CA TRP A 113 9.16 2.06 1.73
C TRP A 113 8.25 2.66 2.80
N SER A 114 7.24 3.43 2.40
CA SER A 114 6.30 4.06 3.33
C SER A 114 5.50 3.03 4.13
N SER A 115 5.11 1.91 3.52
CA SER A 115 4.42 0.81 4.21
C SER A 115 5.33 0.16 5.28
N THR A 116 6.58 -0.15 4.93
CA THR A 116 7.55 -0.69 5.90
C THR A 116 7.86 0.28 7.05
N GLU A 117 7.89 1.59 6.78
CA GLU A 117 8.04 2.61 7.83
C GLU A 117 6.84 2.69 8.78
N ILE A 118 5.62 2.47 8.30
CA ILE A 118 4.43 2.34 9.16
C ILE A 118 4.57 1.13 10.08
N ILE A 119 4.95 -0.02 9.52
CA ILE A 119 5.18 -1.27 10.28
C ILE A 119 6.26 -1.06 11.36
N ARG A 120 7.38 -0.44 10.99
CA ARG A 120 8.50 -0.16 11.90
C ARG A 120 8.10 0.82 13.00
N SER A 121 7.38 1.89 12.64
CA SER A 121 6.91 2.90 13.60
C SER A 121 5.93 2.28 14.62
N PHE A 122 5.04 1.39 14.17
CA PHE A 122 4.07 0.72 15.03
C PHE A 122 4.75 -0.15 16.10
N ARG A 123 5.81 -0.88 15.74
CA ARG A 123 6.57 -1.71 16.70
C ARG A 123 7.26 -0.88 17.79
N ARG A 124 7.72 0.34 17.48
CA ARG A 124 8.37 1.23 18.45
C ARG A 124 7.41 1.86 19.46
N THR A 125 6.10 1.86 19.19
CA THR A 125 5.10 2.45 20.09
C THR A 125 4.53 1.43 21.09
N ILE A 126 4.82 0.14 20.91
CA ILE A 126 4.34 -0.96 21.78
C ILE A 126 5.37 -1.33 22.85
N HIS A 127 6.61 -0.85 22.74
CA HIS A 127 7.64 -0.88 23.78
C HIS A 127 7.76 0.49 24.45
#